data_AF-A0A497N8Z3-F1
#
_entry.id   AF-A0A497N8Z3-F1
#
_cell.length_a   1.000
_cell.length_b   1.000
_cell.length_c   1.000
_cell.angle_alpha   90.00
_cell.angle_beta   90.00
_cell.angle_gamma   90.00
#
_symmetry.space_group_name_H-M   'P 1'
#
loop_
_entity.id
_entity.type
_entity.pdbx_description
1 polymer ?
#
loop_
_entity_poly.entity_id
_entity_poly.type
_entity_poly.pdbx_seq_one_letter_code
_entity_poly.pdbx_strand_id
1 'polypeptide(L)'
;MSVNLNALRLVEELCEGADYYRVEVKEHPSGAKVIDSGIKAKGGLLAGRLITEIALGGLGEVEVTTKSYGEGLKLPSISITTDHPAIATLGSQLAGWRVKVGGYTAIGSGPARALALKPKSIYREIEYRDEADVAILILEASEEPPDDVFGYVSDLCGVKPSNLYLIMVPTSSAAGFIQVSGRIVEVGMHKL
;
A
#
# COMPACT_ATOMS: atom_id res chain seq x y z
N MET A 1 11.88 11.99 -8.29
CA MET A 1 11.14 11.86 -7.01
C MET A 1 10.84 10.38 -6.84
N SER A 2 11.13 9.78 -5.68
CA SER A 2 10.97 8.34 -5.48
C SER A 2 9.82 8.05 -4.53
N VAL A 3 8.79 7.35 -5.01
CA VAL A 3 7.65 6.92 -4.19
C VAL A 3 8.04 5.83 -3.19
N ASN A 4 9.03 4.99 -3.53
CA ASN A 4 9.52 3.96 -2.62
C ASN A 4 10.34 4.57 -1.47
N LEU A 5 11.29 5.48 -1.77
CA LEU A 5 12.08 6.13 -0.72
C LEU A 5 11.23 7.06 0.17
N ASN A 6 10.27 7.78 -0.42
CA ASN A 6 9.37 8.64 0.36
C ASN A 6 8.46 7.84 1.30
N ALA A 7 7.93 6.71 0.82
CA ALA A 7 7.09 5.83 1.63
C ALA A 7 7.88 5.01 2.67
N LEU A 8 9.19 4.81 2.48
CA LEU A 8 10.02 4.03 3.40
C LEU A 8 9.94 4.54 4.84
N ARG A 9 10.03 5.87 5.04
CA ARG A 9 9.85 6.52 6.34
C ARG A 9 8.54 6.09 7.03
N LEU A 10 7.46 6.02 6.28
CA LEU A 10 6.14 5.69 6.81
C LEU A 10 6.02 4.19 7.12
N VAL A 11 6.69 3.35 6.34
CA VAL A 11 6.78 1.91 6.60
C VAL A 11 7.63 1.64 7.85
N GLU A 12 8.75 2.36 8.01
CA GLU A 12 9.58 2.30 9.21
C GLU A 12 8.80 2.75 10.44
N GLU A 13 8.06 3.86 10.35
CA GLU A 13 7.14 4.30 11.41
C GLU A 13 6.08 3.24 11.76
N LEU A 14 5.49 2.58 10.76
CA LEU A 14 4.52 1.52 10.97
C LEU A 14 5.15 0.31 11.68
N CYS A 15 6.41 -0.01 11.35
CA CYS A 15 7.14 -1.13 11.94
C CYS A 15 7.58 -0.85 13.38
N GLU A 16 8.16 0.34 13.62
CA GLU A 16 8.59 0.78 14.95
C GLU A 16 7.38 0.97 15.89
N GLY A 17 6.26 1.44 15.34
CA GLY A 17 5.01 1.64 16.05
C GLY A 17 4.08 0.42 16.07
N ALA A 18 4.58 -0.81 15.87
CA ALA A 18 3.75 -2.00 15.66
C ALA A 18 2.65 -2.18 16.73
N ASP A 19 2.98 -2.03 18.01
CA ASP A 19 2.02 -2.14 19.13
C ASP A 19 0.96 -1.03 19.10
N TYR A 20 1.39 0.20 18.79
CA TYR A 20 0.50 1.38 18.71
C TYR A 20 -0.50 1.24 17.56
N TYR A 21 -0.01 0.80 16.40
CA TYR A 21 -0.83 0.56 15.20
C TYR A 21 -1.57 -0.78 15.24
N ARG A 22 -1.26 -1.64 16.23
CA ARG A 22 -1.80 -2.99 16.40
C ARG A 22 -1.59 -3.87 15.17
N VAL A 23 -0.40 -3.77 14.56
CA VAL A 23 0.06 -4.58 13.44
C VAL A 23 1.08 -5.61 13.92
N GLU A 24 1.24 -6.71 13.19
CA GLU A 24 2.30 -7.69 13.44
C GLU A 24 3.37 -7.57 12.36
N VAL A 25 4.64 -7.44 12.76
CA VAL A 25 5.78 -7.36 11.86
C VAL A 25 6.60 -8.64 11.98
N LYS A 26 6.91 -9.26 10.84
CA LYS A 26 7.71 -10.48 10.75
C LYS A 26 8.79 -10.32 9.70
N GLU A 27 9.92 -10.96 9.92
CA GLU A 27 10.98 -11.09 8.92
C GLU A 27 10.90 -12.48 8.29
N HIS A 28 10.79 -12.53 6.97
CA HIS A 28 10.86 -13.76 6.20
C HIS A 28 12.33 -14.22 6.10
N PRO A 29 12.64 -15.53 5.97
CA PRO A 29 14.02 -16.02 5.83
C PRO A 29 14.86 -15.40 4.71
N SER A 30 14.23 -14.77 3.71
CA SER A 30 14.93 -14.00 2.65
C SER A 30 15.36 -12.59 3.09
N GLY A 31 14.98 -12.15 4.29
CA GLY A 31 15.17 -10.79 4.84
C GLY A 31 14.02 -9.82 4.54
N ALA A 32 13.03 -10.22 3.75
CA ALA A 32 11.87 -9.37 3.47
C ALA A 32 11.04 -9.16 4.74
N LYS A 33 10.45 -7.97 4.91
CA LYS A 33 9.53 -7.68 6.02
C LYS A 33 8.09 -7.87 5.60
N VAL A 34 7.33 -8.60 6.40
CA VAL A 34 5.89 -8.82 6.26
C VAL A 34 5.19 -8.08 7.39
N ILE A 35 4.24 -7.23 7.03
CA ILE A 35 3.45 -6.44 7.98
C ILE A 35 2.00 -6.88 7.84
N ASP A 36 1.51 -7.63 8.82
CA ASP A 36 0.10 -7.99 8.92
C ASP A 36 -0.68 -6.86 9.61
N SER A 37 -1.64 -6.29 8.90
CA SER A 37 -2.49 -5.20 9.40
C SER A 37 -3.97 -5.57 9.55
N GLY A 38 -4.32 -6.85 9.45
CA GLY A 38 -5.73 -7.26 9.59
C GLY A 38 -6.06 -8.74 9.42
N ILE A 39 -5.10 -9.63 9.13
CA ILE A 39 -5.31 -11.08 9.01
C ILE A 39 -5.44 -11.70 10.40
N LYS A 40 -4.36 -11.61 11.19
CA LYS A 40 -4.30 -12.00 12.61
C LYS A 40 -4.21 -10.75 13.48
N ALA A 41 -3.44 -9.77 13.03
CA ALA A 41 -3.35 -8.47 13.67
C ALA A 41 -4.72 -7.75 13.67
N LYS A 42 -4.98 -6.96 14.71
CA LYS A 42 -6.24 -6.19 14.79
C LYS A 42 -6.26 -5.00 13.83
N GLY A 43 -5.10 -4.41 13.55
CA GLY A 43 -4.96 -3.16 12.84
C GLY A 43 -5.77 -2.03 13.48
N GLY A 44 -6.21 -1.06 12.68
CA GLY A 44 -7.06 0.03 13.14
C GLY A 44 -7.13 1.17 12.14
N LEU A 45 -7.88 2.22 12.49
CA LEU A 45 -8.05 3.38 11.61
C LEU A 45 -6.74 4.14 11.39
N LEU A 46 -5.89 4.23 12.43
CA LEU A 46 -4.58 4.87 12.34
C LEU A 46 -3.59 4.06 11.51
N ALA A 47 -3.62 2.72 11.61
CA ALA A 47 -2.84 1.87 10.72
C ALA A 47 -3.30 2.03 9.27
N GLY A 48 -4.62 2.02 9.04
CA GLY A 48 -5.20 2.29 7.73
C GLY A 48 -4.82 3.66 7.16
N ARG A 49 -4.79 4.71 7.98
CA ARG A 49 -4.33 6.06 7.60
C ARG A 49 -2.90 5.99 7.06
N LEU A 50 -1.99 5.45 7.86
CA LEU A 50 -0.56 5.37 7.51
C LEU A 50 -0.33 4.49 6.28
N ILE A 51 -1.03 3.35 6.18
CA ILE A 51 -0.97 2.47 5.00
C ILE A 51 -1.53 3.16 3.74
N THR A 52 -2.52 4.05 3.88
CA THR A 52 -3.02 4.85 2.74
C THR A 52 -1.99 5.87 2.28
N GLU A 53 -1.27 6.52 3.20
CA GLU A 53 -0.15 7.42 2.87
C GLU A 53 1.00 6.66 2.19
N ILE A 54 1.30 5.44 2.67
CA ILE A 54 2.24 4.53 2.02
C ILE A 54 1.76 4.18 0.60
N ALA A 55 0.47 3.88 0.42
CA ALA A 55 -0.11 3.58 -0.88
C ALA A 55 0.04 4.77 -1.85
N LEU A 56 -0.08 6.00 -1.35
CA LEU A 56 0.15 7.25 -2.08
C LEU A 56 1.64 7.55 -2.33
N GLY A 57 2.56 6.67 -1.93
CA GLY A 57 3.99 6.84 -2.13
C GLY A 57 4.61 7.93 -1.25
N GLY A 58 3.99 8.24 -0.12
CA GLY A 58 4.40 9.37 0.74
C GLY A 58 4.20 10.73 0.09
N LEU A 59 3.38 10.82 -0.97
CA LEU A 59 3.07 12.05 -1.72
C LEU A 59 1.65 12.55 -1.47
N GLY A 60 0.99 12.06 -0.43
CA GLY A 60 -0.32 12.53 -0.03
C GLY A 60 -0.51 12.44 1.48
N GLU A 61 -1.39 13.30 1.97
CA GLU A 61 -1.78 13.37 3.38
C GLU A 61 -3.17 12.76 3.55
N VAL A 62 -3.33 12.02 4.64
CA VAL A 62 -4.57 11.31 4.95
C VAL A 62 -5.06 11.71 6.33
N GLU A 63 -6.26 12.27 6.37
CA GLU A 63 -6.94 12.59 7.62
C GLU A 63 -8.12 11.66 7.86
N VAL A 64 -8.22 11.13 9.08
CA VAL A 64 -9.39 10.37 9.53
C VAL A 64 -10.17 11.23 10.51
N THR A 65 -11.39 11.59 10.11
CA THR A 65 -12.33 12.42 10.88
C THR A 65 -13.63 11.66 11.11
N THR A 66 -14.57 12.26 11.83
CA THR A 66 -15.96 11.75 11.93
C THR A 66 -16.88 12.77 11.30
N LYS A 67 -17.67 12.37 10.30
CA LYS A 67 -18.67 13.25 9.67
C LYS A 67 -20.09 12.74 9.91
N SER A 68 -21.04 13.67 9.92
CA SER A 68 -22.47 13.37 9.99
C SER A 68 -23.06 13.36 8.58
N TYR A 69 -23.84 12.34 8.27
CA TYR A 69 -24.48 12.12 6.97
C TYR A 69 -25.99 12.14 7.16
N GLY A 70 -26.59 13.33 7.17
CA GLY A 70 -28.01 13.51 7.49
C GLY A 70 -28.30 13.30 8.98
N GLU A 71 -29.55 13.00 9.30
CA GLU A 71 -29.99 12.76 10.67
C GLU A 71 -29.69 11.32 11.12
N GLY A 72 -28.94 11.18 12.21
CA GLY A 72 -28.71 9.89 12.89
C GLY A 72 -27.52 9.05 12.41
N LEU A 73 -26.90 9.37 11.26
CA LEU A 73 -25.74 8.63 10.76
C LEU A 73 -24.43 9.40 10.96
N LYS A 74 -23.55 8.88 11.81
CA LYS A 74 -22.17 9.37 11.99
C LYS A 74 -21.19 8.27 11.68
N LEU A 75 -20.25 8.54 10.78
CA LEU A 75 -19.27 7.57 10.32
C LEU A 75 -17.86 8.15 10.36
N PRO A 76 -16.83 7.32 10.58
CA PRO A 76 -15.48 7.67 10.20
C PRO A 76 -15.44 8.09 8.72
N SER A 77 -14.68 9.12 8.41
CA SER A 77 -14.54 9.69 7.08
C SER A 77 -13.09 10.03 6.82
N ILE A 78 -12.65 9.77 5.60
CA ILE A 78 -11.28 10.01 5.17
C ILE A 78 -11.23 11.23 4.24
N SER A 79 -10.22 12.07 4.42
CA SER A 79 -9.85 13.13 3.48
C SER A 79 -8.46 12.84 2.92
N ILE A 80 -8.29 13.08 1.63
CA ILE A 80 -7.04 12.82 0.90
C ILE A 80 -6.63 14.11 0.19
N THR A 81 -5.38 14.51 0.38
CA THR A 81 -4.79 15.67 -0.27
C THR A 81 -3.47 15.28 -0.93
N THR A 82 -3.23 15.71 -2.17
CA THR A 82 -1.95 15.49 -2.87
C THR A 82 -1.74 16.55 -3.97
N ASP A 83 -0.52 17.06 -4.07
CA ASP A 83 -0.07 17.94 -5.17
C ASP A 83 0.56 17.14 -6.32
N HIS A 84 0.62 15.82 -6.21
CA HIS A 84 1.18 14.91 -7.22
C HIS A 84 0.17 13.86 -7.67
N PRO A 85 -1.03 14.25 -8.13
CA PRO A 85 -2.16 13.34 -8.28
C PRO A 85 -1.85 12.16 -9.21
N ALA A 86 -1.24 12.38 -10.38
CA ALA A 86 -0.92 11.29 -11.31
C ALA A 86 0.08 10.26 -10.73
N ILE A 87 1.13 10.73 -10.07
CA ILE A 87 2.18 9.87 -9.49
C ILE A 87 1.65 9.17 -8.23
N ALA A 88 1.07 9.91 -7.29
CA ALA A 88 0.58 9.39 -6.03
C ALA A 88 -0.55 8.36 -6.25
N THR A 89 -1.50 8.66 -7.14
CA THR A 89 -2.64 7.79 -7.39
C THR A 89 -2.33 6.70 -8.41
N LEU A 90 -2.00 7.02 -9.66
CA LEU A 90 -1.84 6.02 -10.72
C LEU A 90 -0.48 5.31 -10.63
N GLY A 91 0.57 6.07 -10.35
CA GLY A 91 1.94 5.58 -10.22
C GLY A 91 2.23 4.79 -8.94
N SER A 92 1.39 4.93 -7.91
CA SER A 92 1.56 4.23 -6.64
C SER A 92 0.26 3.58 -6.16
N GLN A 93 -0.75 4.36 -5.75
CA GLN A 93 -1.93 3.87 -5.04
C GLN A 93 -2.76 2.86 -5.83
N LEU A 94 -2.90 3.00 -7.15
CA LEU A 94 -3.75 2.17 -8.00
C LEU A 94 -3.46 0.67 -7.77
N ALA A 95 -4.54 -0.11 -7.63
CA ALA A 95 -4.50 -1.56 -7.44
C ALA A 95 -4.21 -2.30 -8.77
N GLY A 96 -3.10 -1.93 -9.42
CA GLY A 96 -2.80 -2.28 -10.81
C GLY A 96 -1.91 -3.51 -10.99
N TRP A 97 -1.49 -4.18 -9.91
CA TRP A 97 -0.61 -5.35 -9.99
C TRP A 97 -1.30 -6.61 -9.47
N ARG A 98 -1.77 -7.47 -10.37
CA ARG A 98 -2.18 -8.83 -10.00
C ARG A 98 -0.94 -9.70 -9.73
N VAL A 99 -0.64 -9.97 -8.46
CA VAL A 99 0.42 -10.90 -8.06
C VAL A 99 -0.15 -12.31 -8.12
N LYS A 100 0.45 -13.17 -8.94
CA LYS A 100 0.02 -14.56 -9.12
C LYS A 100 1.23 -15.48 -9.14
N VAL A 101 1.35 -16.32 -8.13
CA VAL A 101 2.42 -17.31 -7.99
C VAL A 101 1.81 -18.62 -7.52
N GLY A 102 2.00 -19.70 -8.28
CA GLY A 102 1.30 -20.96 -8.04
C GLY A 102 -0.23 -20.78 -7.96
N GLY A 103 -0.81 -21.22 -6.84
CA GLY A 103 -2.24 -21.04 -6.52
C GLY A 103 -2.57 -19.71 -5.82
N TYR A 104 -1.57 -18.95 -5.36
CA TYR A 104 -1.77 -17.69 -4.66
C TYR A 104 -2.11 -16.57 -5.65
N THR A 105 -3.10 -15.74 -5.30
CA THR A 105 -3.44 -14.53 -6.05
C THR A 105 -3.81 -13.42 -5.10
N ALA A 106 -3.20 -12.25 -5.29
CA ALA A 106 -3.54 -11.02 -4.57
C ALA A 106 -3.48 -9.82 -5.51
N ILE A 107 -4.21 -8.76 -5.14
CA ILE A 107 -4.12 -7.47 -5.83
C ILE A 107 -3.15 -6.57 -5.07
N GLY A 108 -2.12 -6.14 -5.78
CA GLY A 108 -1.05 -5.29 -5.30
C GLY A 108 -1.26 -3.83 -5.67
N SER A 109 -1.02 -2.96 -4.70
CA SER A 109 -0.96 -1.51 -4.83
C SER A 109 0.31 -0.97 -4.16
N GLY A 110 0.61 0.30 -4.39
CA GLY A 110 1.70 1.00 -3.72
C GLY A 110 2.99 1.11 -4.55
N PRO A 111 4.04 1.67 -3.91
CA PRO A 111 5.23 2.20 -4.58
C PRO A 111 6.00 1.19 -5.45
N ALA A 112 6.05 -0.08 -5.05
CA ALA A 112 6.75 -1.13 -5.78
C ALA A 112 6.28 -1.28 -7.24
N ARG A 113 5.03 -0.90 -7.53
CA ARG A 113 4.50 -0.93 -8.90
C ARG A 113 5.29 -0.02 -9.85
N ALA A 114 5.89 1.06 -9.35
CA ALA A 114 6.67 2.02 -10.13
C ALA A 114 8.07 1.50 -10.50
N LEU A 115 8.57 0.49 -9.78
CA LEU A 115 9.77 -0.25 -10.14
C LEU A 115 9.44 -1.35 -11.16
N ALA A 116 8.41 -2.15 -10.86
CA ALA A 116 7.99 -3.28 -11.70
C ALA A 116 7.19 -2.88 -12.96
N LEU A 117 6.84 -1.60 -13.09
CA LEU A 117 6.03 -1.01 -14.15
C LEU A 117 4.70 -1.76 -14.36
N LYS A 118 3.89 -1.88 -13.31
CA LYS A 118 2.61 -2.63 -13.32
C LYS A 118 1.36 -1.73 -13.22
N PRO A 119 0.52 -1.61 -14.27
CA PRO A 119 0.76 -2.01 -15.66
C PRO A 119 1.63 -0.99 -16.40
N LYS A 120 2.39 -1.43 -17.43
CA LYS A 120 3.34 -0.57 -18.18
C LYS A 120 2.67 0.62 -18.88
N SER A 121 1.40 0.49 -19.27
CA SER A 121 0.65 1.57 -19.93
C SER A 121 0.56 2.81 -19.07
N ILE A 122 0.20 2.66 -17.79
CA ILE A 122 0.06 3.77 -16.85
C ILE A 122 1.37 4.55 -16.75
N TYR A 123 2.50 3.89 -16.56
CA TYR A 123 3.80 4.55 -16.41
C TYR A 123 4.28 5.29 -17.67
N ARG A 124 3.90 4.82 -18.86
CA ARG A 124 4.15 5.56 -20.11
C ARG A 124 3.31 6.82 -20.19
N GLU A 125 2.06 6.74 -19.74
CA GLU A 125 1.09 7.84 -19.82
C GLU A 125 1.38 8.94 -18.81
N ILE A 126 1.73 8.58 -17.57
CA ILE A 126 2.11 9.56 -16.54
C ILE A 126 3.59 9.95 -16.59
N GLU A 127 4.34 9.46 -17.59
CA GLU A 127 5.77 9.71 -17.81
C GLU A 127 6.64 9.53 -16.55
N TYR A 128 6.35 8.47 -15.78
CA TYR A 128 6.98 8.23 -14.49
C TYR A 128 7.55 6.82 -14.40
N ARG A 129 8.70 6.70 -13.76
CA ARG A 129 9.31 5.45 -13.30
C ARG A 129 10.10 5.78 -12.05
N ASP A 130 10.02 4.90 -11.05
CA ASP A 130 10.81 5.05 -9.85
C ASP A 130 12.20 4.43 -10.03
N GLU A 131 13.17 4.94 -9.29
CA GLU A 131 14.54 4.43 -9.17
C GLU A 131 14.87 4.37 -7.68
N ALA A 132 14.82 3.16 -7.10
CA ALA A 132 15.08 2.90 -5.70
C ALA A 132 15.61 1.47 -5.53
N ASP A 133 16.35 1.24 -4.45
CA ASP A 133 16.84 -0.07 -4.03
C ASP A 133 15.94 -0.75 -3.00
N VAL A 134 14.77 -0.16 -2.73
CA VAL A 134 13.73 -0.64 -1.81
C VAL A 134 12.39 -0.73 -2.52
N ALA A 135 11.62 -1.77 -2.22
CA ALA A 135 10.29 -1.97 -2.79
C ALA A 135 9.24 -2.13 -1.68
N ILE A 136 8.15 -1.37 -1.78
CA ILE A 136 7.03 -1.43 -0.84
C ILE A 136 5.76 -1.79 -1.59
N LEU A 137 5.17 -2.94 -1.27
CA LEU A 137 3.94 -3.42 -1.91
C LEU A 137 2.87 -3.70 -0.86
N ILE A 138 1.68 -3.16 -1.09
CA ILE A 138 0.49 -3.43 -0.28
C ILE A 138 -0.35 -4.47 -1.02
N LEU A 139 -0.63 -5.58 -0.36
CA LEU A 139 -1.40 -6.69 -0.88
C LEU A 139 -2.77 -6.73 -0.20
N GLU A 140 -3.82 -6.60 -1.00
CA GLU A 140 -5.19 -6.90 -0.58
C GLU A 140 -5.35 -8.42 -0.51
N ALA A 141 -5.03 -8.99 0.66
CA ALA A 141 -5.09 -10.44 0.89
C ALA A 141 -5.54 -10.76 2.32
N SER A 142 -6.20 -11.91 2.47
CA SER A 142 -6.64 -12.47 3.75
C SER A 142 -5.73 -13.58 4.29
N GLU A 143 -4.63 -13.87 3.59
CA GLU A 143 -3.67 -14.91 3.93
C GLU A 143 -2.24 -14.40 3.66
N GLU A 144 -1.28 -14.91 4.44
CA GLU A 144 0.15 -14.60 4.23
C GLU A 144 0.59 -15.15 2.85
N PRO A 145 1.45 -14.43 2.11
CA PRO A 145 1.94 -14.90 0.82
C PRO A 145 2.90 -16.09 1.00
N PRO A 146 2.87 -17.08 0.09
CA PRO A 146 3.86 -18.16 0.08
C PRO A 146 5.28 -17.66 -0.23
N ASP A 147 6.29 -18.43 0.17
CA ASP A 147 7.72 -18.08 0.07
C ASP A 147 8.16 -17.65 -1.35
N ASP A 148 7.55 -18.21 -2.39
CA ASP A 148 7.85 -17.92 -3.79
C ASP A 148 7.44 -16.50 -4.22
N VAL A 149 6.48 -15.87 -3.53
CA VAL A 149 6.04 -14.49 -3.79
C VAL A 149 7.14 -13.49 -3.50
N PHE A 150 7.95 -13.70 -2.46
CA PHE A 150 9.01 -12.76 -2.08
C PHE A 150 10.08 -12.62 -3.16
N GLY A 151 10.56 -13.75 -3.69
CA GLY A 151 11.47 -13.78 -4.83
C GLY A 151 10.83 -13.16 -6.08
N TYR A 152 9.60 -13.58 -6.40
CA TYR A 152 8.85 -13.06 -7.55
C TYR A 152 8.70 -11.52 -7.54
N VAL A 153 8.30 -10.94 -6.42
CA VAL A 153 8.09 -9.49 -6.30
C VAL A 153 9.43 -8.74 -6.31
N SER A 154 10.43 -9.21 -5.56
CA SER A 154 11.74 -8.55 -5.49
C SER A 154 12.47 -8.56 -6.85
N ASP A 155 12.44 -9.68 -7.58
CA ASP A 155 13.01 -9.80 -8.92
C ASP A 155 12.35 -8.84 -9.91
N LEU A 156 11.02 -8.74 -9.90
CA LEU A 156 10.29 -7.83 -10.79
C LEU A 156 10.53 -6.35 -10.45
N CYS A 157 10.77 -6.04 -9.18
CA CYS A 157 11.14 -4.70 -8.73
C CYS A 157 12.64 -4.40 -8.91
N GLY A 158 13.48 -5.40 -9.16
CA GLY A 158 14.93 -5.24 -9.27
C GLY A 158 15.62 -4.88 -7.95
N VAL A 159 15.07 -5.31 -6.81
CA VAL A 159 15.61 -5.05 -5.47
C VAL A 159 16.04 -6.34 -4.78
N LYS A 160 16.87 -6.23 -3.74
CA LYS A 160 17.18 -7.38 -2.88
C LYS A 160 15.94 -7.77 -2.06
N PRO A 161 15.70 -9.07 -1.78
CA PRO A 161 14.61 -9.48 -0.90
C PRO A 161 14.65 -8.82 0.48
N SER A 162 15.84 -8.55 1.03
CA SER A 162 16.01 -7.82 2.30
C SER A 162 15.50 -6.38 2.28
N ASN A 163 15.28 -5.82 1.09
CA ASN A 163 14.76 -4.47 0.89
C ASN A 163 13.30 -4.50 0.39
N LEU A 164 12.61 -5.63 0.54
CA LEU A 164 11.20 -5.78 0.21
C LEU A 164 10.34 -5.69 1.47
N TYR A 165 9.31 -4.85 1.39
CA TYR A 165 8.26 -4.73 2.40
C TYR A 165 6.92 -5.13 1.78
N LEU A 166 6.28 -6.14 2.37
CA LEU A 166 4.93 -6.57 2.01
C LEU A 166 3.96 -6.24 3.14
N ILE A 167 2.97 -5.40 2.84
CA ILE A 167 1.92 -5.02 3.80
C ILE A 167 0.64 -5.76 3.43
N MET A 168 0.14 -6.61 4.32
CA MET A 168 -1.08 -7.37 4.11
C MET A 168 -2.27 -6.63 4.72
N VAL A 169 -3.25 -6.32 3.88
CA VAL A 169 -4.46 -5.56 4.24
C VAL A 169 -5.69 -6.32 3.75
N PRO A 170 -6.40 -7.08 4.60
CA PRO A 170 -7.69 -7.64 4.22
C PRO A 170 -8.72 -6.53 4.08
N THR A 171 -9.54 -6.58 3.04
CA THR A 171 -10.64 -5.62 2.79
C THR A 171 -11.72 -5.65 3.88
N SER A 172 -11.82 -6.74 4.64
CA SER A 172 -12.71 -6.91 5.79
C SER A 172 -12.17 -6.35 7.11
N SER A 173 -10.98 -5.73 7.10
CA SER A 173 -10.34 -5.17 8.29
C SER A 173 -10.57 -3.66 8.43
N ALA A 174 -10.37 -3.10 9.62
CA ALA A 174 -10.44 -1.65 9.85
C ALA A 174 -9.41 -0.88 9.02
N ALA A 175 -8.19 -1.43 8.86
CA ALA A 175 -7.16 -0.85 8.00
C ALA A 175 -7.59 -0.90 6.52
N GLY A 176 -8.17 -2.02 6.09
CA GLY A 176 -8.72 -2.20 4.74
C GLY A 176 -9.84 -1.23 4.41
N PHE A 177 -10.78 -0.99 5.32
CA PHE A 177 -11.86 -0.01 5.10
C PHE A 177 -11.32 1.41 4.86
N ILE A 178 -10.32 1.83 5.63
CA ILE A 178 -9.68 3.13 5.45
C ILE A 178 -8.90 3.19 4.14
N GLN A 179 -8.12 2.14 3.85
CA GLN A 179 -7.32 2.05 2.64
C GLN A 179 -8.17 2.12 1.37
N VAL A 180 -9.27 1.36 1.31
CA VAL A 180 -10.20 1.36 0.17
C VAL A 180 -10.91 2.71 0.05
N SER A 181 -11.37 3.28 1.17
CA SER A 181 -12.02 4.61 1.16
C SER A 181 -11.04 5.71 0.72
N GLY A 182 -9.76 5.57 1.06
CA GLY A 182 -8.69 6.48 0.69
C GLY A 182 -8.34 6.49 -0.81
N ARG A 183 -8.91 5.58 -1.61
CA ARG A 183 -8.77 5.57 -3.07
C ARG A 183 -9.68 6.57 -3.78
N ILE A 184 -10.45 7.39 -3.06
CA ILE A 184 -11.45 8.28 -3.67
C ILE A 184 -10.88 9.21 -4.76
N VAL A 185 -9.67 9.75 -4.55
CA VAL A 185 -8.97 10.58 -5.56
C VAL A 185 -8.47 9.72 -6.72
N GLU A 186 -7.92 8.53 -6.43
CA GLU A 186 -7.45 7.57 -7.43
C GLU A 186 -8.55 7.13 -8.38
N VAL A 187 -9.74 6.82 -7.87
CA VAL A 187 -10.89 6.43 -8.71
C VAL A 187 -11.27 7.56 -9.68
N GLY A 188 -11.21 8.82 -9.22
CA GLY A 188 -11.41 9.98 -10.09
C GLY A 188 -10.32 10.08 -11.15
N MET A 189 -9.06 10.02 -10.75
CA MET A 189 -7.90 10.11 -11.64
C MET A 189 -7.84 8.98 -12.67
N HIS A 190 -8.16 7.74 -12.30
CA HIS A 190 -8.13 6.58 -13.18
C HIS A 190 -9.26 6.58 -14.22
N LYS A 191 -10.33 7.33 -13.96
CA LYS A 191 -11.46 7.46 -14.89
C LYS A 191 -11.25 8.55 -15.94
N LEU A 192 -10.42 9.55 -15.67
CA LEU A 192 -10.04 10.60 -16.62
C LEU A 192 -9.21 10.01 -17.76
#